data_AF-A0A2V5HT54-F1
#
_entry.id   AF-A0A2V5HT54-F1
#
_cell.length_a   1.000
_cell.length_b   1.000
_cell.length_c   1.000
_cell.angle_alpha   90.00
_cell.angle_beta   90.00
_cell.angle_gamma   90.00
#
_symmetry.space_group_name_H-M   'P 1'
#
loop_
_entity.id
_entity.type
_entity.pdbx_description
1 polymer ?
#
loop_
_entity_poly.entity_id
_entity_poly.type
_entity_poly.pdbx_seq_one_letter_code
_entity_poly.pdbx_strand_id
1 'polypeptide(L)'
;QTDVYLIHDLCWHRLLGHFGPGELHLGSLFEALELLPYTPGYSHRTLRSNSPLFLRTSFEHQDIRRDGRFALPVLEELMRLGRDPPPSAPSTTRRRRTSHRRRPGRDGFQRLPLEIIEEIAILLPTRDVLHLRCASRGFVAIFSSRTFWETRFEIDSERGFLLPVLRNYFERRGGRQAEREMDWRLLYHCTCKLSCSWGFRLEIGTWAVLRWIRDTAMALHAGRPRPLDFRGMGLYHYENSLERGTYREVVEIHAPVRQIAVSVMHETARPSVTGLEFFFEDGSRAMLGYSCRGAREIHGETRWKHEDMPNPYFYPGVRVTIDIENFHGFSVGRDEASVCGVMILP
;
A
#
# COMPACT_ATOMS: atom_id res chain seq x y z
N GLN A 1 -16.49 -5.67 -29.26
CA GLN A 1 -15.20 -6.39 -29.28
C GLN A 1 -15.09 -6.98 -27.90
N THR A 2 -15.13 -8.31 -27.74
CA THR A 2 -14.98 -8.92 -26.41
C THR A 2 -13.50 -8.92 -26.06
N ASP A 3 -13.12 -8.10 -25.09
CA ASP A 3 -11.76 -8.08 -24.60
C ASP A 3 -11.44 -9.43 -23.92
N VAL A 4 -10.31 -10.01 -24.30
CA VAL A 4 -9.84 -11.29 -23.77
C VAL A 4 -8.64 -11.02 -22.89
N TYR A 5 -8.77 -11.31 -21.60
CA TYR A 5 -7.66 -11.26 -20.65
C TYR A 5 -6.98 -12.63 -20.58
N LEU A 6 -5.70 -12.66 -20.95
CA LEU A 6 -4.85 -13.84 -20.76
C LEU A 6 -4.06 -13.66 -19.45
N ILE A 7 -4.35 -14.51 -18.48
CA ILE A 7 -3.72 -14.50 -17.16
C ILE A 7 -2.83 -15.74 -17.05
N HIS A 8 -1.58 -15.55 -16.64
CA HIS A 8 -0.69 -16.68 -16.33
C HIS A 8 -1.29 -17.52 -15.19
N ASP A 9 -1.24 -18.85 -15.29
CA ASP A 9 -1.83 -19.77 -14.29
C ASP A 9 -1.45 -19.45 -12.85
N LEU A 10 -0.18 -19.12 -12.61
CA LEU A 10 0.28 -18.73 -11.27
C LEU A 10 -0.37 -17.43 -10.77
N CYS A 11 -0.53 -16.43 -11.63
CA CYS A 11 -1.20 -15.18 -11.30
C CYS A 11 -2.69 -15.41 -11.04
N TRP A 12 -3.32 -16.30 -11.80
CA TRP A 12 -4.71 -16.70 -11.59
C TRP A 12 -4.90 -17.38 -10.22
N HIS A 13 -4.04 -18.33 -9.86
CA HIS A 13 -4.10 -18.98 -8.55
C HIS A 13 -3.85 -18.00 -7.39
N ARG A 14 -2.93 -17.04 -7.56
CA ARG A 14 -2.71 -16.01 -6.55
C ARG A 14 -3.95 -15.12 -6.40
N LEU A 15 -4.55 -14.68 -7.51
CA LEU A 15 -5.78 -13.90 -7.51
C LEU A 15 -6.92 -14.63 -6.81
N LEU A 16 -7.15 -15.90 -7.16
CA LEU A 16 -8.16 -16.74 -6.52
C LEU A 16 -7.94 -16.88 -5.01
N GLY A 17 -6.68 -16.83 -4.55
CA GLY A 17 -6.37 -16.85 -3.12
C GLY A 17 -6.97 -15.70 -2.32
N HIS A 18 -7.25 -14.56 -2.95
CA HIS A 18 -7.88 -13.39 -2.31
C HIS A 18 -9.42 -13.51 -2.20
N PHE A 19 -10.03 -14.48 -2.87
CA PHE A 19 -11.47 -14.69 -2.81
C PHE A 19 -11.80 -15.83 -1.86
N GLY A 20 -12.71 -15.58 -0.93
CA GLY A 20 -13.34 -16.62 -0.13
C GLY A 20 -14.24 -17.53 -0.96
N PRO A 21 -14.66 -18.68 -0.40
CA PRO A 21 -15.59 -19.59 -1.06
C PRO A 21 -16.88 -18.86 -1.46
N GLY A 22 -17.19 -18.82 -2.76
CA GLY A 22 -18.41 -18.19 -3.28
C GLY A 22 -18.34 -16.66 -3.43
N GLU A 23 -17.22 -16.01 -3.12
CA GLU A 23 -17.07 -14.55 -3.29
C GLU A 23 -16.77 -14.13 -4.73
N LEU A 24 -16.28 -15.06 -5.56
CA LEU A 24 -15.86 -14.77 -6.93
C LEU A 24 -17.07 -14.62 -7.87
N HIS A 25 -17.33 -13.38 -8.29
CA HIS A 25 -18.29 -13.08 -9.37
C HIS A 25 -17.55 -12.67 -10.65
N LEU A 26 -17.61 -13.52 -11.69
CA LEU A 26 -16.81 -13.34 -12.91
C LEU A 26 -17.13 -12.04 -13.68
N GLY A 27 -18.39 -11.59 -13.69
CA GLY A 27 -18.76 -10.33 -14.35
C GLY A 27 -18.13 -9.13 -13.67
N SER A 28 -18.16 -9.11 -12.33
CA SER A 28 -17.57 -8.02 -11.55
C SER A 28 -16.04 -8.07 -11.55
N LEU A 29 -15.45 -9.27 -11.66
CA LEU A 29 -14.01 -9.41 -11.88
C LEU A 29 -13.60 -8.85 -13.24
N PHE A 30 -14.37 -9.12 -14.29
CA PHE A 30 -14.11 -8.58 -15.63
C PHE A 30 -14.14 -7.05 -15.62
N GLU A 31 -15.19 -6.45 -15.05
CA GLU A 31 -15.28 -5.00 -14.87
C GLU A 31 -14.11 -4.43 -14.04
N ALA A 32 -13.70 -5.11 -12.95
CA ALA A 32 -12.54 -4.69 -12.15
C ALA A 32 -11.22 -4.72 -12.95
N LEU A 33 -11.07 -5.65 -13.91
CA LEU A 33 -9.90 -5.73 -14.79
C LEU A 33 -9.91 -4.63 -15.86
N GLU A 34 -11.07 -4.19 -16.33
CA GLU A 34 -11.20 -3.03 -17.24
C GLU A 34 -10.80 -1.72 -16.54
N LEU A 35 -11.10 -1.61 -15.25
CA LEU A 35 -10.73 -0.46 -14.42
C LEU A 35 -9.25 -0.45 -14.01
N LEU A 36 -8.51 -1.54 -14.24
CA LEU A 36 -7.12 -1.62 -13.82
C LEU A 36 -6.28 -0.58 -14.58
N PRO A 37 -5.67 0.42 -13.89
CA PRO A 37 -5.04 1.53 -14.59
C PRO A 37 -3.86 1.07 -15.44
N TYR A 38 -3.76 1.51 -16.69
CA TYR A 38 -2.59 1.23 -17.53
C TYR A 38 -1.39 2.07 -17.07
N THR A 39 -0.25 1.44 -16.79
CA THR A 39 1.01 2.16 -16.56
C THR A 39 1.71 2.46 -17.88
N PRO A 40 1.99 3.72 -18.22
CA PRO A 40 3.00 4.06 -19.21
C PRO A 40 4.37 3.74 -18.58
N GLY A 41 4.97 2.62 -18.99
CA GLY A 41 6.36 2.27 -18.61
C GLY A 41 6.56 0.88 -18.02
N TYR A 42 5.53 0.24 -17.45
CA TYR A 42 5.60 -1.17 -17.00
C TYR A 42 4.95 -2.15 -17.97
N SER A 43 4.44 -1.68 -19.10
CA SER A 43 4.12 -2.56 -20.21
C SER A 43 5.37 -3.34 -20.58
N HIS A 44 5.33 -4.66 -20.38
CA HIS A 44 6.09 -5.62 -21.17
C HIS A 44 6.24 -5.04 -22.59
N ARG A 45 7.48 -4.73 -22.98
CA ARG A 45 7.82 -4.39 -24.37
C ARG A 45 7.25 -5.50 -25.25
N THR A 46 6.06 -5.31 -25.80
CA THR A 46 5.60 -6.06 -26.96
C THR A 46 6.48 -5.64 -28.12
N LEU A 47 7.43 -6.50 -28.46
CA LEU A 47 7.76 -6.88 -29.84
C LEU A 47 7.66 -5.74 -30.88
N ARG A 48 8.40 -4.64 -30.70
CA ARG A 48 8.86 -3.82 -31.82
C ARG A 48 10.32 -3.46 -31.60
N SER A 49 11.16 -4.27 -32.23
CA SER A 49 12.57 -4.02 -32.48
C SER A 49 12.74 -2.63 -33.10
N ASN A 50 13.82 -1.94 -32.72
CA ASN A 50 14.38 -0.73 -33.36
C ASN A 50 14.08 0.63 -32.70
N SER A 51 14.28 0.77 -31.38
CA SER A 51 14.68 2.07 -30.81
C SER A 51 16.02 1.92 -30.07
N PRO A 52 17.07 2.71 -30.39
CA PRO A 52 18.44 2.39 -29.96
C PRO A 52 18.82 2.89 -28.56
N LEU A 53 17.99 3.65 -27.86
CA LEU A 53 18.36 4.26 -26.58
C LEU A 53 17.14 4.28 -25.65
N PHE A 54 17.38 4.11 -24.34
CA PHE A 54 16.43 3.88 -23.23
C PHE A 54 16.20 2.41 -22.84
N LEU A 55 16.91 2.06 -21.75
CA LEU A 55 16.69 0.93 -20.85
C LEU A 55 16.55 -0.42 -21.54
N ARG A 56 17.66 -0.86 -22.12
CA ARG A 56 18.01 -2.28 -22.10
C ARG A 56 18.33 -2.63 -20.64
N THR A 57 17.32 -2.74 -19.79
CA THR A 57 17.48 -3.51 -18.55
C THR A 57 17.73 -4.92 -19.03
N SER A 58 19.00 -5.30 -19.04
CA SER A 58 19.47 -6.67 -19.14
C SER A 58 18.81 -7.43 -18.01
N PHE A 59 17.61 -7.95 -18.29
CA PHE A 59 17.00 -9.05 -17.57
C PHE A 59 17.94 -10.23 -17.74
N GLU A 60 18.96 -10.30 -16.89
CA GLU A 60 19.56 -11.58 -16.63
C GLU A 60 18.48 -12.42 -15.97
N HIS A 61 18.17 -13.52 -16.64
CA HIS A 61 17.33 -14.65 -16.27
C HIS A 61 17.68 -15.29 -14.90
N GLN A 62 18.38 -14.59 -13.99
CA GLN A 62 18.92 -15.13 -12.76
C GLN A 62 18.04 -14.87 -11.52
N ASP A 63 17.19 -13.84 -11.52
CA ASP A 63 16.36 -13.48 -10.34
C ASP A 63 14.91 -14.02 -10.37
N ILE A 64 14.46 -14.57 -11.50
CA ILE A 64 13.22 -15.34 -11.57
C ILE A 64 13.60 -16.78 -11.28
N ARG A 65 13.49 -17.21 -10.01
CA ARG A 65 13.61 -18.62 -9.68
C ARG A 65 12.54 -19.40 -10.45
N ARG A 66 12.88 -20.64 -10.86
CA ARG A 66 12.04 -21.57 -11.64
C ARG A 66 10.61 -21.81 -11.10
N ASP A 67 10.30 -21.33 -9.89
CA ASP A 67 9.00 -21.46 -9.23
C ASP A 67 8.10 -20.21 -9.39
N GLY A 68 8.47 -19.23 -10.23
CA GLY A 68 7.66 -18.04 -10.49
C GLY A 68 7.56 -17.05 -9.33
N ARG A 69 8.55 -17.05 -8.43
CA ARG A 69 8.68 -16.09 -7.32
C ARG A 69 9.91 -15.21 -7.53
N PHE A 70 9.76 -13.91 -7.32
CA PHE A 70 10.88 -12.98 -7.23
C PHE A 70 11.70 -13.32 -5.97
N ALA A 71 13.00 -13.04 -5.91
CA ALA A 71 13.88 -13.35 -4.77
C ALA A 71 13.34 -12.85 -3.41
N LEU A 72 12.49 -13.67 -2.77
CA LEU A 72 11.85 -13.38 -1.48
C LEU A 72 12.91 -13.48 -0.38
N PRO A 73 12.89 -12.59 0.62
CA PRO A 73 13.81 -12.65 1.73
C PRO A 73 13.57 -13.94 2.53
N VAL A 74 14.64 -14.49 3.09
CA VAL A 74 14.56 -15.59 4.05
C VAL A 74 13.94 -15.02 5.34
N LEU A 75 12.95 -15.71 5.92
CA LEU A 75 12.21 -15.17 7.08
C LEU A 75 13.16 -14.88 8.27
N GLU A 76 14.16 -15.72 8.44
CA GLU A 76 15.22 -15.56 9.42
C GLU A 76 16.04 -14.28 9.20
N GLU A 77 16.26 -13.86 7.95
CA GLU A 77 16.93 -12.60 7.63
C GLU A 77 16.06 -11.39 7.96
N LEU A 78 14.74 -11.47 7.71
CA LEU A 78 13.79 -10.44 8.13
C LEU A 78 13.78 -10.28 9.65
N MET A 79 13.79 -11.39 10.39
CA MET A 79 13.74 -11.38 11.85
C MET A 79 15.08 -11.04 12.50
N ARG A 80 16.21 -11.26 11.81
CA ARG A 80 17.56 -10.91 12.28
C ARG A 80 17.77 -9.40 12.52
N LEU A 81 17.02 -8.56 11.83
CA LEU A 81 17.08 -7.10 11.99
C LEU A 81 16.14 -6.60 13.11
N GLY A 82 15.38 -7.50 13.74
CA GLY A 82 14.52 -7.20 14.87
C GLY A 82 15.33 -6.73 16.07
N ARG A 83 15.05 -5.52 16.54
CA ARG A 83 15.41 -5.14 17.91
C ARG A 83 14.47 -5.85 18.86
N ASP A 84 14.95 -6.19 20.05
CA ASP A 84 14.10 -6.71 21.11
C ASP A 84 12.88 -5.81 21.28
N PRO A 85 11.66 -6.37 21.28
CA PRO A 85 10.48 -5.57 21.52
C PRO A 85 10.62 -4.90 22.90
N PRO A 86 10.12 -3.66 23.07
CA PRO A 86 10.07 -3.07 24.41
C PRO A 86 9.35 -4.07 25.33
N PRO A 87 9.88 -4.31 26.54
CA PRO A 87 9.30 -5.27 27.45
C PRO A 87 7.82 -4.94 27.60
N SER A 88 6.98 -5.99 27.52
CA SER A 88 5.57 -5.88 27.83
C SER A 88 5.46 -5.09 29.14
N ALA A 89 4.70 -4.00 29.15
CA ALA A 89 4.48 -3.25 30.38
C ALA A 89 4.16 -4.27 31.47
N PRO A 90 4.87 -4.23 32.63
CA PRO A 90 4.81 -5.29 33.60
C PRO A 90 3.33 -5.59 33.84
N SER A 91 2.95 -6.84 33.60
CA SER A 91 1.66 -7.37 34.02
C SER A 91 1.49 -6.85 35.43
N THR A 92 0.52 -5.97 35.63
CA THR A 92 0.46 -5.17 36.85
C THR A 92 -0.08 -6.08 37.95
N THR A 93 0.74 -7.02 38.40
CA THR A 93 0.70 -7.62 39.73
C THR A 93 1.12 -6.57 40.75
N ARG A 94 0.34 -5.49 40.77
CA ARG A 94 -0.14 -4.89 42.00
C ARG A 94 -1.46 -4.25 41.64
N ARG A 95 -2.51 -5.02 41.93
CA ARG A 95 -3.85 -4.53 42.26
C ARG A 95 -3.70 -3.48 43.38
N ARG A 96 -3.22 -2.28 43.06
CA ARG A 96 -3.46 -1.11 43.92
C ARG A 96 -4.96 -0.96 43.86
N ARG A 97 -5.63 -1.47 44.89
CA ARG A 97 -6.96 -1.05 45.31
C ARG A 97 -6.83 0.42 45.70
N THR A 98 -6.54 1.29 44.75
CA THR A 98 -6.86 2.70 44.91
C THR A 98 -8.37 2.73 44.80
N SER A 99 -8.99 2.97 45.95
CA SER A 99 -10.35 3.43 46.12
C SER A 99 -10.55 4.77 45.40
N HIS A 100 -10.32 4.81 44.09
CA HIS A 100 -10.86 5.87 43.27
C HIS A 100 -12.35 5.57 43.16
N ARG A 101 -13.13 6.38 43.88
CA ARG A 101 -14.57 6.57 43.70
C ARG A 101 -14.91 6.32 42.23
N ARG A 102 -15.66 5.23 42.00
CA ARG A 102 -16.24 4.87 40.71
C ARG A 102 -17.00 6.09 40.17
N ARG A 103 -16.39 6.85 39.27
CA ARG A 103 -17.15 7.76 38.40
C ARG A 103 -17.82 6.92 37.33
N PRO A 104 -19.13 7.08 37.09
CA PRO A 104 -19.84 6.38 36.03
C PRO A 104 -19.50 7.06 34.69
N GLY A 105 -18.34 6.70 34.15
CA GLY A 105 -17.96 6.84 32.75
C GLY A 105 -17.24 5.55 32.40
N ARG A 106 -17.97 4.43 32.45
CA ARG A 106 -17.40 3.09 32.33
C ARG A 106 -16.96 2.89 30.89
N ASP A 107 -15.66 2.70 30.69
CA ASP A 107 -15.07 2.10 29.51
C ASP A 107 -15.82 0.78 29.20
N GLY A 108 -16.75 0.84 28.24
CA GLY A 108 -17.66 -0.27 27.94
C GLY A 108 -16.92 -1.51 27.48
N PHE A 109 -15.79 -1.32 26.81
CA PHE A 109 -14.93 -2.39 26.31
C PHE A 109 -14.31 -3.24 27.44
N GLN A 110 -14.10 -2.69 28.64
CA GLN A 110 -13.63 -3.49 29.79
C GLN A 110 -14.63 -4.55 30.25
N ARG A 111 -15.90 -4.46 29.83
CA ARG A 111 -16.94 -5.42 30.19
C ARG A 111 -17.09 -6.54 29.17
N LEU A 112 -16.48 -6.40 28.00
CA LEU A 112 -16.55 -7.40 26.94
C LEU A 112 -15.52 -8.50 27.20
N PRO A 113 -15.82 -9.76 26.84
CA PRO A 113 -14.84 -10.84 26.82
C PRO A 113 -13.66 -10.50 25.89
N LEU A 114 -12.48 -11.09 26.16
CA LEU A 114 -11.28 -10.82 25.36
C LEU A 114 -11.51 -11.19 23.90
N GLU A 115 -12.23 -12.28 23.65
CA GLU A 115 -12.56 -12.78 22.32
C GLU A 115 -13.30 -11.71 21.50
N ILE A 116 -14.25 -10.99 22.13
CA ILE A 116 -14.99 -9.92 21.45
C ILE A 116 -14.09 -8.70 21.19
N ILE A 117 -13.17 -8.39 22.12
CA ILE A 117 -12.19 -7.32 21.91
C ILE A 117 -11.20 -7.69 20.81
N GLU A 118 -10.82 -8.97 20.70
CA GLU A 118 -9.98 -9.49 19.62
C GLU A 118 -10.68 -9.35 18.28
N GLU A 119 -11.94 -9.78 18.15
CA GLU A 119 -12.74 -9.60 16.93
C GLU A 119 -12.83 -8.12 16.51
N ILE A 120 -13.13 -7.22 17.45
CA ILE A 120 -13.15 -5.79 17.17
C ILE A 120 -11.76 -5.30 16.71
N ALA A 121 -10.69 -5.76 17.36
CA ALA A 121 -9.34 -5.35 17.02
C ALA A 121 -8.90 -5.89 15.65
N ILE A 122 -9.31 -7.10 15.27
CA ILE A 122 -8.99 -7.72 13.98
C ILE A 122 -9.51 -6.85 12.84
N LEU A 123 -10.70 -6.26 12.99
CA LEU A 123 -11.35 -5.37 12.02
C LEU A 123 -10.71 -3.97 11.88
N LEU A 124 -9.77 -3.61 12.76
CA LEU A 124 -9.18 -2.26 12.78
C LEU A 124 -7.73 -2.26 12.30
N PRO A 125 -7.25 -1.21 11.64
CA PRO A 125 -5.81 -1.05 11.36
C PRO A 125 -4.99 -1.13 12.65
N THR A 126 -3.82 -1.76 12.59
CA THR A 126 -2.93 -1.94 13.75
C THR A 126 -2.60 -0.62 14.43
N ARG A 127 -2.42 0.46 13.65
CA ARG A 127 -2.20 1.81 14.18
C ARG A 127 -3.33 2.24 15.13
N ASP A 128 -4.57 2.02 14.72
CA ASP A 128 -5.74 2.46 15.45
C ASP A 128 -5.94 1.60 16.70
N VAL A 129 -5.65 0.30 16.63
CA VAL A 129 -5.60 -0.58 17.80
C VAL A 129 -4.54 -0.14 18.80
N LEU A 130 -3.34 0.24 18.34
CA LEU A 130 -2.29 0.76 19.20
C LEU A 130 -2.68 2.09 19.87
N HIS A 131 -3.42 2.96 19.17
CA HIS A 131 -4.00 4.18 19.77
C HIS A 131 -5.14 3.87 20.74
N LEU A 132 -6.01 2.91 20.43
CA LEU A 132 -7.12 2.49 21.28
C LEU A 132 -6.65 1.99 22.64
N ARG A 133 -5.48 1.36 22.71
CA ARG A 133 -4.86 0.97 24.00
C ARG A 133 -4.58 2.15 24.92
N CYS A 134 -4.33 3.34 24.36
CA CYS A 134 -4.14 4.56 25.13
C CYS A 134 -5.48 5.16 25.56
N ALA A 135 -6.56 4.90 24.82
CA ALA A 135 -7.91 5.44 25.08
C ALA A 135 -8.78 4.53 25.98
N SER A 136 -8.61 3.21 25.91
CA SER A 136 -9.40 2.20 26.62
C SER A 136 -8.51 1.12 27.20
N ARG A 137 -8.73 0.77 28.47
CA ARG A 137 -7.98 -0.33 29.09
C ARG A 137 -8.43 -1.70 28.60
N GLY A 138 -9.63 -1.81 28.03
CA GLY A 138 -10.13 -3.06 27.45
C GLY A 138 -9.21 -3.60 26.35
N PHE A 139 -8.58 -2.71 25.58
CA PHE A 139 -7.69 -3.07 24.48
C PHE A 139 -6.25 -3.39 24.90
N VAL A 140 -5.86 -3.20 26.17
CA VAL A 140 -4.45 -3.36 26.59
C VAL A 140 -3.93 -4.78 26.34
N ALA A 141 -4.77 -5.79 26.53
CA ALA A 141 -4.43 -7.20 26.34
C ALA A 141 -4.11 -7.56 24.87
N ILE A 142 -4.70 -6.84 23.91
CA ILE A 142 -4.52 -7.10 22.47
C ILE A 142 -3.06 -6.99 22.03
N PHE A 143 -2.26 -6.16 22.68
CA PHE A 143 -0.84 -6.05 22.35
C PHE A 143 -0.06 -7.35 22.53
N SER A 144 -0.51 -8.21 23.44
CA SER A 144 0.08 -9.53 23.67
C SER A 144 -0.78 -10.65 23.08
N SER A 145 -1.89 -10.33 22.41
CA SER A 145 -2.74 -11.31 21.74
C SER A 145 -2.03 -11.85 20.51
N ARG A 146 -1.75 -13.14 20.53
CA ARG A 146 -1.19 -13.83 19.37
C ARG A 146 -2.20 -13.82 18.21
N THR A 147 -3.46 -14.15 18.49
CA THR A 147 -4.55 -14.20 17.50
C THR A 147 -4.59 -12.91 16.68
N PHE A 148 -4.56 -11.77 17.37
CA PHE A 148 -4.53 -10.46 16.73
C PHE A 148 -3.35 -10.30 15.76
N TRP A 149 -2.11 -10.56 16.22
CA TRP A 149 -0.92 -10.36 15.39
C TRP A 149 -0.84 -11.34 14.22
N GLU A 150 -1.32 -12.57 14.41
CA GLU A 150 -1.39 -13.60 13.38
C GLU A 150 -2.30 -13.16 12.22
N THR A 151 -3.47 -12.58 12.53
CA THR A 151 -4.41 -12.09 11.49
C THR A 151 -3.80 -11.05 10.55
N ARG A 152 -2.76 -10.31 10.98
CA ARG A 152 -2.08 -9.32 10.14
C ARG A 152 -1.36 -9.90 8.95
N PHE A 153 -1.11 -11.22 8.94
CA PHE A 153 -0.44 -11.95 7.87
C PHE A 153 -1.39 -12.79 7.00
N GLU A 154 -2.69 -12.70 7.25
CA GLU A 154 -3.70 -13.22 6.32
C GLU A 154 -3.59 -12.54 4.94
N ILE A 155 -4.05 -13.22 3.90
CA ILE A 155 -3.83 -12.81 2.51
C ILE A 155 -4.33 -11.39 2.20
N ASP A 156 -5.45 -10.97 2.79
CA ASP A 156 -6.02 -9.62 2.61
C ASP A 156 -5.75 -8.67 3.79
N SER A 157 -4.80 -9.03 4.65
CA SER A 157 -4.41 -8.23 5.80
C SER A 157 -3.13 -7.42 5.53
N GLU A 158 -2.64 -6.68 6.52
CA GLU A 158 -1.56 -5.70 6.36
C GLU A 158 -0.20 -6.26 5.91
N ARG A 159 0.02 -7.57 5.98
CA ARG A 159 1.26 -8.26 5.60
C ARG A 159 0.98 -9.51 4.78
N GLY A 160 -0.15 -9.56 4.07
CA GLY A 160 -0.56 -10.72 3.29
C GLY A 160 0.45 -11.14 2.22
N PHE A 161 1.28 -10.20 1.73
CA PHE A 161 2.38 -10.47 0.81
C PHE A 161 3.44 -11.45 1.37
N LEU A 162 3.51 -11.63 2.70
CA LEU A 162 4.42 -12.61 3.33
C LEU A 162 3.82 -14.01 3.44
N LEU A 163 2.52 -14.19 3.20
CA LEU A 163 1.86 -15.48 3.36
C LEU A 163 2.55 -16.62 2.58
N PRO A 164 2.99 -16.44 1.32
CA PRO A 164 3.72 -17.49 0.59
C PRO A 164 5.09 -17.83 1.19
N VAL A 165 5.76 -16.86 1.83
CA VAL A 165 7.03 -17.05 2.54
C VAL A 165 6.79 -17.83 3.82
N LEU A 166 5.76 -17.44 4.58
CA LEU A 166 5.39 -18.05 5.85
C LEU A 166 4.96 -19.51 5.68
N ARG A 167 4.11 -19.81 4.70
CA ARG A 167 3.70 -21.20 4.40
C ARG A 167 4.90 -22.10 4.14
N ASN A 168 5.81 -21.65 3.27
CA ASN A 168 7.01 -22.41 2.94
C ASN A 168 7.95 -22.58 4.13
N TYR A 169 8.09 -21.54 4.96
CA TYR A 169 8.85 -21.60 6.20
C TYR A 169 8.29 -22.63 7.18
N PHE A 170 6.97 -22.60 7.41
CA PHE A 170 6.32 -23.55 8.32
C PHE A 170 6.41 -24.98 7.80
N GLU A 171 6.16 -25.22 6.51
CA GLU A 171 6.31 -26.53 5.87
C GLU A 171 7.70 -27.15 6.13
N ARG A 172 8.76 -26.34 6.08
CA ARG A 172 10.15 -26.79 6.33
C ARG A 172 10.47 -27.01 7.81
N ARG A 173 9.79 -26.33 8.73
CA ARG A 173 10.16 -26.27 10.16
C ARG A 173 9.21 -27.04 11.09
N GLY A 174 8.37 -27.92 10.55
CA GLY A 174 7.46 -28.77 11.35
C GLY A 174 6.00 -28.32 11.33
N GLY A 175 5.59 -27.59 10.30
CA GLY A 175 4.21 -27.19 10.02
C GLY A 175 3.60 -26.38 11.16
N ARG A 176 2.48 -26.89 11.70
CA ARG A 176 1.71 -26.24 12.77
C ARG A 176 2.50 -25.97 14.04
N GLN A 177 3.55 -26.73 14.33
CA GLN A 177 4.36 -26.47 15.52
C GLN A 177 5.18 -25.19 15.37
N ALA A 178 5.83 -25.00 14.22
CA ALA A 178 6.57 -23.77 13.93
C ALA A 178 5.64 -22.54 13.85
N GLU A 179 4.44 -22.72 13.31
CA GLU A 179 3.40 -21.68 13.32
C GLU A 179 2.99 -21.32 14.75
N ARG A 180 2.93 -22.31 15.65
CA ARG A 180 2.59 -22.07 17.06
C ARG A 180 3.67 -21.33 17.85
N GLU A 181 4.92 -21.53 17.47
CA GLU A 181 6.08 -20.91 18.12
C GLU A 181 6.45 -19.55 17.53
N MET A 182 5.78 -19.12 16.46
CA MET A 182 6.04 -17.86 15.78
C MET A 182 5.72 -16.65 16.68
N ASP A 183 6.70 -15.77 16.88
CA ASP A 183 6.46 -14.44 17.45
C ASP A 183 5.94 -13.49 16.35
N TRP A 184 4.63 -13.58 16.09
CA TRP A 184 3.93 -12.77 15.10
C TRP A 184 4.08 -11.26 15.32
N ARG A 185 4.18 -10.83 16.58
CA ARG A 185 4.36 -9.43 16.93
C ARG A 185 5.76 -8.94 16.56
N LEU A 186 6.78 -9.72 16.88
CA LEU A 186 8.16 -9.42 16.48
C LEU A 186 8.26 -9.36 14.96
N LEU A 187 7.68 -10.35 14.26
CA LEU A 187 7.66 -10.36 12.80
C LEU A 187 6.97 -9.11 12.24
N TYR A 188 5.82 -8.71 12.79
CA TYR A 188 5.13 -7.49 12.37
C TYR A 188 6.03 -6.26 12.54
N HIS A 189 6.71 -6.15 13.69
CA HIS A 189 7.64 -5.04 13.94
C HIS A 189 8.82 -5.02 12.95
N CYS A 190 9.42 -6.18 12.66
CA CYS A 190 10.51 -6.29 11.68
C CYS A 190 10.09 -5.86 10.27
N THR A 191 8.82 -6.02 9.93
CA THR A 191 8.26 -5.67 8.62
C THR A 191 7.76 -4.23 8.52
N CYS A 192 7.85 -3.43 9.59
CA CYS A 192 7.50 -2.01 9.54
C CYS A 192 8.58 -1.16 8.83
N LYS A 193 9.84 -1.62 8.78
CA LYS A 193 10.96 -0.94 8.12
C LYS A 193 11.74 -1.90 7.25
N LEU A 194 11.12 -2.33 6.16
CA LEU A 194 11.71 -3.29 5.24
C LEU A 194 12.82 -2.65 4.42
N SER A 195 14.03 -3.22 4.51
CA SER A 195 15.04 -3.11 3.46
C SER A 195 14.85 -4.32 2.54
N CYS A 196 14.43 -4.10 1.31
CA CYS A 196 14.03 -5.18 0.43
C CYS A 196 14.69 -5.12 -0.95
N SER A 197 14.95 -6.30 -1.51
CA SER A 197 15.40 -6.43 -2.89
C SER A 197 14.35 -5.85 -3.84
N TRP A 198 14.77 -5.44 -5.04
CA TRP A 198 13.84 -5.01 -6.08
C TRP A 198 12.80 -6.09 -6.41
N GLY A 199 13.22 -7.36 -6.44
CA GLY A 199 12.30 -8.48 -6.63
C GLY A 199 11.22 -8.58 -5.54
N PHE A 200 11.56 -8.39 -4.26
CA PHE A 200 10.55 -8.40 -3.20
C PHE A 200 9.59 -7.21 -3.28
N ARG A 201 10.04 -6.05 -3.75
CA ARG A 201 9.15 -4.91 -4.03
C ARG A 201 8.14 -5.25 -5.11
N LEU A 202 8.53 -5.96 -6.17
CA LEU A 202 7.58 -6.43 -7.19
C LEU A 202 6.54 -7.40 -6.62
N GLU A 203 6.93 -8.28 -5.70
CA GLU A 203 5.98 -9.20 -5.05
C GLU A 203 4.94 -8.43 -4.22
N ILE A 204 5.36 -7.46 -3.41
CA ILE A 204 4.46 -6.59 -2.65
C ILE A 204 3.52 -5.83 -3.60
N GLY A 205 4.04 -5.25 -4.67
CA GLY A 205 3.24 -4.53 -5.67
C GLY A 205 2.24 -5.45 -6.37
N THR A 206 2.64 -6.67 -6.72
CA THR A 206 1.75 -7.67 -7.33
C THR A 206 0.64 -8.05 -6.36
N TRP A 207 0.97 -8.36 -5.10
CA TRP A 207 -0.02 -8.66 -4.07
C TRP A 207 -1.02 -7.51 -3.86
N ALA A 208 -0.53 -6.26 -3.81
CA ALA A 208 -1.39 -5.09 -3.64
C ALA A 208 -2.36 -4.91 -4.81
N VAL A 209 -1.90 -5.16 -6.04
CA VAL A 209 -2.75 -5.12 -7.24
C VAL A 209 -3.80 -6.23 -7.20
N LEU A 210 -3.44 -7.46 -6.85
CA LEU A 210 -4.38 -8.58 -6.78
C LEU A 210 -5.46 -8.34 -5.72
N ARG A 211 -5.06 -7.82 -4.55
CA ARG A 211 -6.00 -7.39 -3.50
C ARG A 211 -6.92 -6.27 -3.99
N TRP A 212 -6.39 -5.26 -4.68
CA TRP A 212 -7.21 -4.19 -5.24
C TRP A 212 -8.23 -4.72 -6.25
N ILE A 213 -7.84 -5.64 -7.14
CA ILE A 213 -8.77 -6.27 -8.09
C ILE A 213 -9.91 -6.97 -7.32
N ARG A 214 -9.57 -7.70 -6.25
CA ARG A 214 -10.55 -8.36 -5.39
C ARG A 214 -11.50 -7.36 -4.71
N ASP A 215 -10.96 -6.34 -4.06
CA ASP A 215 -11.76 -5.32 -3.35
C ASP A 215 -12.68 -4.55 -4.31
N THR A 216 -12.19 -4.22 -5.51
CA THR A 216 -12.98 -3.58 -6.57
C THR A 216 -14.08 -4.51 -7.09
N ALA A 217 -13.76 -5.78 -7.40
CA ALA A 217 -14.75 -6.75 -7.87
C ALA A 217 -15.86 -6.97 -6.84
N MET A 218 -15.51 -7.06 -5.55
CA MET A 218 -16.50 -7.19 -4.48
C MET A 218 -17.34 -5.93 -4.30
N ALA A 219 -16.74 -4.74 -4.41
CA ALA A 219 -17.47 -3.48 -4.33
C ALA A 219 -18.48 -3.35 -5.48
N LEU A 220 -18.07 -3.68 -6.72
CA LEU A 220 -18.94 -3.70 -7.89
C LEU A 220 -20.10 -4.68 -7.71
N HIS A 221 -19.82 -5.91 -7.29
CA HIS A 221 -20.86 -6.92 -7.05
C HIS A 221 -21.87 -6.48 -5.98
N ALA A 222 -21.41 -5.82 -4.92
CA ALA A 222 -22.24 -5.34 -3.83
C ALA A 222 -22.89 -3.96 -4.07
N GLY A 223 -22.61 -3.30 -5.20
CA GLY A 223 -23.06 -1.93 -5.48
C GLY A 223 -22.52 -0.89 -4.49
N ARG A 224 -21.31 -1.11 -3.95
CA ARG A 224 -20.66 -0.22 -2.98
C ARG A 224 -19.65 0.70 -3.67
N PRO A 225 -19.28 1.84 -3.05
CA PRO A 225 -18.17 2.65 -3.52
C PRO A 225 -16.90 1.80 -3.62
N ARG A 226 -16.30 1.80 -4.80
CA ARG A 226 -15.06 1.11 -5.10
C ARG A 226 -13.86 1.85 -4.48
N PRO A 227 -12.74 1.16 -4.18
CA PRO A 227 -11.49 1.82 -3.82
C PRO A 227 -11.04 2.79 -4.94
N LEU A 228 -10.24 3.79 -4.59
CA LEU A 228 -9.59 4.65 -5.57
C LEU A 228 -8.78 3.82 -6.57
N ASP A 229 -8.80 4.22 -7.83
CA ASP A 229 -7.98 3.66 -8.90
C ASP A 229 -6.52 4.00 -8.62
N PHE A 230 -5.78 2.99 -8.19
CA PHE A 230 -4.39 3.18 -7.87
C PHE A 230 -3.58 2.01 -8.42
N ARG A 231 -2.58 2.32 -9.25
CA ARG A 231 -1.58 1.36 -9.69
C ARG A 231 -0.20 1.87 -9.29
N GLY A 232 0.37 1.26 -8.24
CA GLY A 232 1.68 1.57 -7.69
C GLY A 232 1.96 0.76 -6.42
N MET A 233 3.06 1.07 -5.74
CA MET A 233 3.44 0.40 -4.48
C MET A 233 2.66 0.87 -3.24
N GLY A 234 1.63 1.69 -3.40
CA GLY A 234 1.07 2.52 -2.35
C GLY A 234 -0.45 2.51 -2.22
N LEU A 235 -0.99 1.43 -1.66
CA LEU A 235 -2.05 1.61 -0.68
C LEU A 235 -1.44 1.45 0.73
N TYR A 236 -0.47 2.33 1.05
CA TYR A 236 0.20 2.39 2.36
C TYR A 236 -0.76 2.68 3.53
N HIS A 237 -2.04 2.97 3.24
CA HIS A 237 -3.07 2.98 4.28
C HIS A 237 -3.22 1.63 4.97
N TYR A 238 -2.97 0.52 4.28
CA TYR A 238 -3.14 -0.81 4.83
C TYR A 238 -1.90 -1.33 5.55
N GLU A 239 -0.73 -0.75 5.30
CA GLU A 239 0.51 -1.33 5.78
C GLU A 239 1.41 -0.24 6.36
N ASN A 240 1.70 -0.32 7.66
CA ASN A 240 2.78 0.44 8.26
C ASN A 240 4.18 -0.03 7.76
N SER A 241 4.29 -0.57 6.55
CA SER A 241 5.50 -1.03 5.87
C SER A 241 6.15 0.15 5.12
N LEU A 242 6.76 1.07 5.86
CA LEU A 242 7.50 2.17 5.23
C LEU A 242 8.91 1.69 4.85
N GLU A 243 9.33 2.03 3.63
CA GLU A 243 10.74 1.88 3.26
C GLU A 243 11.58 2.79 4.15
N ARG A 244 12.73 2.28 4.62
CA ARG A 244 13.58 3.02 5.54
C ARG A 244 14.04 4.34 4.90
N GLY A 245 13.81 5.46 5.58
CA GLY A 245 14.18 6.79 5.08
C GLY A 245 13.05 7.49 4.31
N THR A 246 11.88 6.85 4.17
CA THR A 246 10.70 7.50 3.59
C THR A 246 9.87 8.22 4.64
N TYR A 247 9.27 9.33 4.25
CA TYR A 247 8.25 10.05 5.01
C TYR A 247 6.88 9.80 4.38
N ARG A 248 5.84 9.75 5.21
CA ARG A 248 4.45 9.55 4.77
C ARG A 248 3.64 10.80 5.02
N GLU A 249 3.02 11.29 3.97
CA GLU A 249 1.99 12.32 4.00
C GLU A 249 0.66 11.72 3.55
N VAL A 250 -0.44 12.21 4.13
CA VAL A 250 -1.79 11.74 3.82
C VAL A 250 -2.70 12.95 3.74
N VAL A 251 -3.52 12.97 2.69
CA VAL A 251 -4.62 13.93 2.53
C VAL A 251 -5.94 13.18 2.46
N GLU A 252 -6.99 13.80 2.98
CA GLU A 252 -8.35 13.29 2.88
C GLU A 252 -9.04 13.92 1.66
N ILE A 253 -9.66 13.09 0.84
CA ILE A 253 -10.51 13.52 -0.28
C ILE A 253 -11.95 13.33 0.19
N HIS A 254 -12.53 14.40 0.75
CA HIS A 254 -13.86 14.36 1.36
C HIS A 254 -14.99 14.83 0.42
N ALA A 255 -14.64 15.40 -0.73
CA ALA A 255 -15.57 15.89 -1.75
C ALA A 255 -15.02 15.60 -3.17
N PRO A 256 -15.87 15.64 -4.22
CA PRO A 256 -15.42 15.41 -5.59
C PRO A 256 -14.33 16.41 -6.00
N VAL A 257 -13.30 15.90 -6.69
CA VAL A 257 -12.16 16.71 -7.15
C VAL A 257 -12.48 17.28 -8.53
N ARG A 258 -12.35 18.60 -8.69
CA ARG A 258 -12.54 19.31 -9.97
C ARG A 258 -11.26 19.63 -10.71
N GLN A 259 -10.20 19.92 -9.97
CA GLN A 259 -8.91 20.25 -10.56
C GLN A 259 -7.79 19.59 -9.75
N ILE A 260 -6.72 19.24 -10.47
CA ILE A 260 -5.49 18.77 -9.86
C ILE A 260 -4.34 19.62 -10.39
N ALA A 261 -3.53 20.15 -9.49
CA ALA A 261 -2.28 20.79 -9.85
C ALA A 261 -1.09 19.89 -9.51
N VAL A 262 -0.18 19.72 -10.47
CA VAL A 262 1.06 18.95 -10.33
C VAL A 262 2.24 19.93 -10.36
N SER A 263 3.01 19.97 -9.28
CA SER A 263 4.22 20.78 -9.19
C SER A 263 5.45 19.96 -9.53
N VAL A 264 6.29 20.48 -10.44
CA VAL A 264 7.49 19.81 -10.94
C VAL A 264 8.67 20.75 -10.85
N MET A 265 9.77 20.27 -10.28
CA MET A 265 11.01 21.02 -10.17
C MET A 265 12.23 20.13 -10.41
N HIS A 266 13.26 20.74 -10.97
CA HIS A 266 14.56 20.18 -11.26
C HIS A 266 15.59 20.79 -10.30
N GLU A 267 15.71 20.20 -9.11
CA GLU A 267 16.76 20.55 -8.13
C GLU A 267 17.98 19.62 -8.24
N THR A 268 17.78 18.37 -8.66
CA THR A 268 18.84 17.36 -8.76
C THR A 268 19.17 17.05 -10.22
N ALA A 269 19.70 15.86 -10.53
CA ALA A 269 20.06 15.47 -11.90
C ALA A 269 18.86 15.31 -12.86
N ARG A 270 17.61 15.22 -12.33
CA ARG A 270 16.39 15.04 -13.12
C ARG A 270 15.21 15.82 -12.54
N PRO A 271 14.24 16.23 -13.38
CA PRO A 271 12.97 16.79 -12.91
C PRO A 271 12.22 15.78 -12.04
N SER A 272 11.66 16.27 -10.95
CA SER A 272 10.87 15.48 -10.01
C SER A 272 9.57 16.20 -9.65
N VAL A 273 8.52 15.42 -9.40
CA VAL A 273 7.26 15.92 -8.87
C VAL A 273 7.47 16.27 -7.40
N THR A 274 7.26 17.54 -7.06
CA THR A 274 7.44 18.07 -5.70
C THR A 274 6.13 18.18 -4.94
N GLY A 275 5.00 18.26 -5.64
CA GLY A 275 3.70 18.35 -5.00
C GLY A 275 2.51 18.03 -5.88
N LEU A 276 1.41 17.66 -5.23
CA LEU A 276 0.09 17.42 -5.82
C LEU A 276 -0.95 18.19 -5.00
N GLU A 277 -1.72 19.06 -5.65
CA GLU A 277 -2.78 19.85 -5.03
C GLU A 277 -4.13 19.44 -5.62
N PHE A 278 -5.09 19.13 -4.76
CA PHE A 278 -6.45 18.73 -5.12
C PHE A 278 -7.41 19.87 -4.79
N PHE A 279 -8.24 20.25 -5.76
CA PHE A 279 -9.27 21.27 -5.61
C PHE A 279 -10.64 20.60 -5.62
N PHE A 280 -11.42 20.82 -4.57
CA PHE A 280 -12.70 20.16 -4.37
C PHE A 280 -13.88 21.05 -4.81
N GLU A 281 -15.02 20.42 -5.10
CA GLU A 281 -16.25 21.13 -5.48
C GLU A 281 -16.75 22.13 -4.44
N ASP A 282 -16.49 21.88 -3.15
CA ASP A 282 -16.86 22.75 -2.03
C ASP A 282 -15.94 23.99 -1.88
N GLY A 283 -14.93 24.12 -2.74
CA GLY A 283 -13.95 25.21 -2.73
C GLY A 283 -12.78 25.00 -1.76
N SER A 284 -12.78 23.91 -0.98
CA SER A 284 -11.63 23.54 -0.17
C SER A 284 -10.54 22.87 -1.04
N ARG A 285 -9.35 22.70 -0.46
CA ARG A 285 -8.20 22.09 -1.14
C ARG A 285 -7.36 21.25 -0.20
N ALA A 286 -6.69 20.25 -0.76
CA ALA A 286 -5.70 19.44 -0.07
C ALA A 286 -4.40 19.38 -0.87
N MET A 287 -3.26 19.22 -0.20
CA MET A 287 -1.95 19.24 -0.85
C MET A 287 -1.03 18.19 -0.26
N LEU A 288 -0.33 17.50 -1.14
CA LEU A 288 0.80 16.63 -0.83
C LEU A 288 2.08 17.31 -1.31
N GLY A 289 3.12 17.31 -0.49
CA GLY A 289 4.40 17.93 -0.82
C GLY A 289 4.31 19.46 -0.91
N TYR A 290 5.00 20.06 -1.88
CA TYR A 290 5.10 21.51 -2.00
C TYR A 290 5.09 22.03 -3.45
N SER A 291 4.68 23.29 -3.60
CA SER A 291 4.81 24.08 -4.82
C SER A 291 5.68 25.31 -4.55
N CYS A 292 6.64 25.56 -5.42
CA CYS A 292 7.55 26.70 -5.29
C CYS A 292 6.83 28.02 -5.58
N ARG A 293 7.19 29.06 -4.80
CA ARG A 293 6.73 30.42 -5.07
C ARG A 293 7.36 30.94 -6.36
N GLY A 294 6.53 31.48 -7.25
CA GLY A 294 6.97 31.94 -8.57
C GLY A 294 7.07 30.84 -9.61
N ALA A 295 6.69 29.59 -9.29
CA ALA A 295 6.59 28.52 -10.28
C ALA A 295 5.70 28.96 -11.45
N ARG A 296 6.11 28.61 -12.67
CA ARG A 296 5.35 28.96 -13.87
C ARG A 296 4.03 28.19 -13.87
N GLU A 297 2.91 28.90 -13.87
CA GLU A 297 1.59 28.28 -13.97
C GLU A 297 1.27 27.91 -15.42
N ILE A 298 0.84 26.68 -15.60
CA ILE A 298 0.41 26.11 -16.88
C ILE A 298 -0.97 25.50 -16.66
N HIS A 299 -1.89 25.72 -17.59
CA HIS A 299 -3.23 25.15 -17.57
C HIS A 299 -3.42 24.19 -18.76
N GLY A 300 -3.98 23.01 -18.49
CA GLY A 300 -4.40 22.03 -19.50
C GLY A 300 -3.30 21.15 -20.10
N GLU A 301 -3.68 20.36 -21.11
CA GLU A 301 -2.76 19.50 -21.86
C GLU A 301 -1.86 20.33 -22.77
N THR A 302 -0.60 20.49 -22.37
CA THR A 302 0.43 21.05 -23.24
C THR A 302 1.50 20.00 -23.48
N ARG A 303 1.55 19.48 -24.70
CA ARG A 303 2.64 18.63 -25.15
C ARG A 303 3.88 19.51 -25.35
N TRP A 304 4.71 19.62 -24.33
CA TRP A 304 5.97 20.37 -24.43
C TRP A 304 6.97 19.59 -25.27
N LYS A 305 7.04 19.90 -26.57
CA LYS A 305 8.21 19.64 -27.41
C LYS A 305 8.68 20.98 -27.96
N HIS A 306 9.73 21.54 -27.38
CA HIS A 306 10.47 22.62 -28.02
C HIS A 306 11.95 22.46 -27.70
N GLU A 307 12.76 22.27 -28.75
CA GLU A 307 14.21 22.07 -28.68
C GLU A 307 14.97 23.35 -28.28
N ASP A 308 14.30 24.51 -28.25
CA ASP A 308 14.94 25.83 -28.11
C ASP A 308 14.62 26.59 -26.81
N MET A 309 13.90 26.00 -25.85
CA MET A 309 13.58 26.66 -24.57
C MET A 309 14.44 26.15 -23.40
N PRO A 310 14.90 27.03 -22.49
CA PRO A 310 15.54 26.58 -21.26
C PRO A 310 14.58 25.66 -20.49
N ASN A 311 15.12 24.57 -19.96
CA ASN A 311 14.34 23.51 -19.30
C ASN A 311 13.41 24.14 -18.23
N PRO A 312 12.08 24.09 -18.44
CA PRO A 312 11.13 24.86 -17.62
C PRO A 312 11.06 24.34 -16.18
N TYR A 313 11.61 23.16 -15.91
CA TYR A 313 11.62 22.55 -14.60
C TYR A 313 12.70 23.15 -13.68
N PHE A 314 13.67 23.91 -14.19
CA PHE A 314 14.61 24.62 -13.31
C PHE A 314 13.88 25.61 -12.41
N TYR A 315 14.45 25.85 -11.22
CA TYR A 315 13.90 26.78 -10.23
C TYR A 315 13.36 28.06 -10.90
N PRO A 316 12.11 28.48 -10.62
CA PRO A 316 11.22 27.96 -9.57
C PRO A 316 10.38 26.74 -9.97
N GLY A 317 10.59 26.16 -11.15
CA GLY A 317 9.85 25.01 -11.65
C GLY A 317 8.50 25.38 -12.26
N VAL A 318 7.65 24.36 -12.41
CA VAL A 318 6.35 24.45 -13.09
C VAL A 318 5.25 23.96 -12.17
N ARG A 319 4.08 24.59 -12.27
CA ARG A 319 2.81 24.12 -11.70
C ARG A 319 1.79 23.91 -12.83
N VAL A 320 1.48 22.65 -13.13
CA VAL A 320 0.52 22.28 -14.19
C VAL A 320 -0.84 22.01 -13.55
N THR A 321 -1.86 22.80 -13.87
CA THR A 321 -3.23 22.61 -13.40
C THR A 321 -4.08 21.98 -14.49
N ILE A 322 -4.80 20.93 -14.13
CA ILE A 322 -5.61 20.11 -15.04
C ILE A 322 -7.03 20.06 -14.50
N ASP A 323 -7.99 20.44 -15.35
CA ASP A 323 -9.41 20.24 -15.10
C ASP A 323 -9.77 18.78 -15.31
N ILE A 324 -10.57 18.22 -14.40
CA ILE A 324 -11.01 16.84 -14.47
C ILE A 324 -12.52 16.75 -14.24
N GLU A 325 -13.18 15.90 -15.02
CA GLU A 325 -14.62 15.64 -14.86
C GLU A 325 -14.88 14.68 -13.71
N ASN A 326 -14.07 13.63 -13.62
CA ASN A 326 -14.07 12.66 -12.55
C ASN A 326 -12.64 12.40 -12.10
N PHE A 327 -12.46 12.11 -10.82
CA PHE A 327 -11.20 11.63 -10.27
C PHE A 327 -11.39 10.21 -9.81
N HIS A 328 -10.77 9.28 -10.54
CA HIS A 328 -10.74 7.90 -10.11
C HIS A 328 -9.43 7.57 -9.39
N GLY A 329 -8.33 8.21 -9.76
CA GLY A 329 -7.10 8.18 -8.98
C GLY A 329 -5.86 8.56 -9.78
N PHE A 330 -4.72 7.91 -9.51
CA PHE A 330 -3.47 8.21 -10.22
C PHE A 330 -2.49 7.04 -10.29
N SER A 331 -1.59 7.10 -11.27
CA SER A 331 -0.43 6.24 -11.42
C SER A 331 0.85 7.08 -11.35
N VAL A 332 1.91 6.54 -10.74
CA VAL A 332 3.16 7.27 -10.50
C VAL A 332 4.32 6.60 -11.22
N GLY A 333 5.06 7.37 -12.02
CA GLY A 333 6.38 7.00 -12.53
C GLY A 333 7.46 7.31 -11.49
N ARG A 334 8.33 6.34 -11.20
CA ARG A 334 9.43 6.48 -10.26
C ARG A 334 10.77 6.19 -10.94
N ASP A 335 11.77 7.00 -10.61
CA ASP A 335 13.19 6.69 -10.79
C ASP A 335 13.78 6.20 -9.45
N GLU A 336 15.05 5.81 -9.42
CA GLU A 336 15.72 5.20 -8.24
C GLU A 336 15.55 6.00 -6.93
N ALA A 337 15.38 7.33 -7.01
CA ALA A 337 15.30 8.22 -5.85
C ALA A 337 14.14 9.24 -5.88
N SER A 338 13.34 9.31 -6.95
CA SER A 338 12.32 10.37 -7.08
C SER A 338 11.10 9.97 -7.90
N VAL A 339 10.00 10.69 -7.70
CA VAL A 339 8.83 10.61 -8.58
C VAL A 339 9.10 11.46 -9.82
N CYS A 340 9.19 10.81 -10.98
CA CYS A 340 9.51 11.47 -12.25
C CYS A 340 8.26 11.82 -13.07
N GLY A 341 7.08 11.30 -12.68
CA GLY A 341 5.82 11.64 -13.35
C GLY A 341 4.59 11.12 -12.62
N VAL A 342 3.46 11.76 -12.88
CA VAL A 342 2.14 11.36 -12.39
C VAL A 342 1.17 11.35 -13.56
N MET A 343 0.38 10.29 -13.64
CA MET A 343 -0.73 10.14 -14.58
C MET A 343 -2.01 10.19 -13.76
N ILE A 344 -2.87 11.17 -14.05
CA ILE A 344 -4.20 11.27 -13.46
C ILE A 344 -5.11 10.29 -14.21
N LEU A 345 -5.93 9.56 -13.46
CA LEU A 345 -6.89 8.59 -13.98
C LEU A 345 -8.27 9.24 -13.85
N PRO A 346 -8.79 9.80 -14.95
CA PRO A 346 -10.10 10.45 -14.98
C PRO A 346 -11.23 9.45 -14.85
#